data_AF-A0A3F2RU66-F1
#
_entry.id   AF-A0A3F2RU66-F1
#
_cell.length_a   1.000
_cell.length_b   1.000
_cell.length_c   1.000
_cell.angle_alpha   90.00
_cell.angle_beta   90.00
_cell.angle_gamma   90.00
#
_symmetry.space_group_name_H-M   'P 1'
#
loop_
_entity.id
_entity.type
_entity.pdbx_description
1 polymer ?
#
loop_
_entity_poly.entity_id
_entity_poly.type
_entity_poly.pdbx_seq_one_letter_code
_entity_poly.pdbx_strand_id
1 'polypeptide(L)'
;MSEVLSEKFETDFRAIMSIGAEHVDFQDGLEASKDQKRLIVIDAPNVAMRHGKGKTFSCAGIDFAVKYFQALGHRVVAFIPDYMLQSDEIRAQREEEGIVFTAAKIPDDVALLERMVHEGVLIPTPSQDYDDSYSIQYAGLHDGFVVTNDLFRDHIVNMVGPRERKVAMRAWLRAHQISYSWVRNEFMPNPNFRFPDAAGAF
;
A
#
# COMPACT_ATOMS: atom_id res chain seq x y z
N MET A 1 -5.69 26.93 -16.72
CA MET A 1 -6.76 26.68 -15.70
C MET A 1 -6.65 25.29 -15.07
N SER A 2 -6.17 24.26 -15.77
CA SER A 2 -5.98 22.90 -15.23
C SER A 2 -4.81 22.79 -14.24
N GLU A 3 -3.71 23.51 -14.49
CA GLU A 3 -2.45 23.38 -13.76
C GLU A 3 -2.51 23.98 -12.34
N VAL A 4 -3.03 25.20 -12.21
CA VAL A 4 -3.29 25.87 -10.93
C VAL A 4 -4.25 25.09 -10.04
N LEU A 5 -5.17 24.32 -10.63
CA LEU A 5 -6.07 23.44 -9.87
C LEU A 5 -5.31 22.22 -9.33
N SER A 6 -4.46 21.61 -10.15
CA SER A 6 -3.65 20.44 -9.76
C SER A 6 -2.72 20.72 -8.59
N GLU A 7 -1.92 21.79 -8.68
CA GLU A 7 -0.99 22.20 -7.61
C GLU A 7 -1.71 22.55 -6.30
N LYS A 8 -2.87 23.20 -6.42
CA LYS A 8 -3.70 23.53 -5.26
C LYS A 8 -4.23 22.26 -4.58
N PHE A 9 -4.69 21.27 -5.35
CA PHE A 9 -5.18 20.01 -4.79
C PHE A 9 -4.08 19.18 -4.13
N GLU A 10 -2.86 19.20 -4.66
CA GLU A 10 -1.72 18.48 -4.08
C GLU A 10 -1.23 19.15 -2.79
N THR A 11 -1.17 20.49 -2.76
CA THR A 11 -0.86 21.28 -1.57
C THR A 11 -1.92 21.09 -0.48
N ASP A 12 -3.20 21.14 -0.85
CA ASP A 12 -4.32 20.86 0.05
C ASP A 12 -4.27 19.42 0.57
N PHE A 13 -3.87 18.44 -0.27
CA PHE A 13 -3.77 17.04 0.13
C PHE A 13 -2.63 16.78 1.12
N ARG A 14 -1.42 17.29 0.88
CA ARG A 14 -0.32 17.16 1.86
C ARG A 14 -0.72 17.79 3.19
N ALA A 15 -1.30 18.99 3.17
CA ALA A 15 -1.83 19.63 4.37
C ALA A 15 -2.89 18.77 5.08
N ILE A 16 -3.79 18.12 4.33
CA ILE A 16 -4.80 17.19 4.85
C ILE A 16 -4.18 15.95 5.52
N MET A 17 -3.08 15.43 4.96
CA MET A 17 -2.39 14.23 5.47
C MET A 17 -1.46 14.56 6.64
N SER A 18 -1.00 15.80 6.75
CA SER A 18 -0.16 16.30 7.86
C SER A 18 -0.94 16.59 9.14
N ILE A 19 -2.28 16.65 9.11
CA ILE A 19 -3.11 16.83 10.31
C ILE A 19 -2.91 15.62 11.24
N GLY A 20 -2.23 15.84 12.37
CA GLY A 20 -1.85 14.82 13.34
C GLY A 20 -0.43 14.24 13.18
N ALA A 21 0.30 14.65 12.14
CA ALA A 21 1.70 14.27 11.89
C ALA A 21 2.70 15.39 12.27
N GLU A 22 2.26 16.37 13.06
CA GLU A 22 2.97 17.66 13.30
C GLU A 22 4.31 17.55 14.06
N HIS A 23 4.77 16.34 14.37
CA HIS A 23 6.01 16.09 15.11
C HIS A 23 6.93 15.03 14.50
N VAL A 24 6.76 14.68 13.23
CA VAL A 24 7.56 13.61 12.62
C VAL A 24 8.63 14.19 11.69
N ASP A 25 9.74 14.66 12.27
CA ASP A 25 11.00 14.87 11.53
C ASP A 25 11.60 13.48 11.22
N PHE A 26 11.02 12.78 10.24
CA PHE A 26 11.60 11.55 9.73
C PHE A 26 12.73 11.91 8.76
N GLN A 27 13.97 11.83 9.25
CA GLN A 27 15.17 11.90 8.42
C GLN A 27 15.28 10.61 7.60
N ASP A 28 14.49 10.51 6.53
CA ASP A 28 14.77 9.56 5.47
C ASP A 28 16.00 10.12 4.74
N GLY A 29 17.16 9.46 4.86
CA GLY A 29 18.41 9.82 4.17
C GLY A 29 18.34 9.61 2.66
N LEU A 30 17.27 10.06 2.02
CA LEU A 30 16.84 9.77 0.67
C LEU A 30 16.58 11.07 -0.09
N GLU A 31 17.67 11.82 -0.28
CA GLU A 31 17.76 12.93 -1.21
C GLU A 31 17.38 12.45 -2.63
N ALA A 32 16.29 13.00 -3.17
CA ALA A 32 15.77 12.64 -4.49
C ALA A 32 16.65 13.23 -5.60
N SER A 33 17.46 12.39 -6.26
CA SER A 33 18.11 12.77 -7.52
C SER A 33 17.14 12.71 -8.70
N LYS A 34 17.47 13.40 -9.81
CA LYS A 34 16.67 13.53 -11.03
C LYS A 34 16.31 12.21 -11.75
N ASP A 35 16.91 11.06 -11.38
CA ASP A 35 16.53 9.71 -11.83
C ASP A 35 15.49 9.03 -10.89
N GLN A 36 14.49 9.79 -10.42
CA GLN A 36 13.72 9.53 -9.20
C GLN A 36 13.25 8.08 -8.98
N LYS A 37 13.95 7.37 -8.10
CA LYS A 37 13.50 6.13 -7.43
C LYS A 37 12.29 6.43 -6.56
N ARG A 38 11.08 6.26 -7.12
CA ARG A 38 9.80 6.45 -6.42
C ARG A 38 9.65 5.47 -5.25
N LEU A 39 8.89 5.89 -4.24
CA LEU A 39 8.39 5.00 -3.20
C LEU A 39 7.18 4.23 -3.73
N ILE A 40 7.22 2.92 -3.60
CA ILE A 40 6.13 2.01 -3.93
C ILE A 40 5.67 1.35 -2.64
N VAL A 41 4.39 1.51 -2.33
CA VAL A 41 3.72 0.94 -1.16
C VAL A 41 2.81 -0.17 -1.64
N ILE A 42 3.09 -1.40 -1.25
CA ILE A 42 2.33 -2.58 -1.67
C ILE A 42 1.26 -2.90 -0.61
N ASP A 43 0.01 -2.98 -1.06
CA ASP A 43 -1.08 -3.58 -0.30
C ASP A 43 -0.92 -5.10 -0.32
N ALA A 44 -0.24 -5.66 0.69
CA ALA A 44 0.17 -7.05 0.69
C ALA A 44 -1.02 -8.02 0.68
N PRO A 45 -2.10 -7.83 1.48
CA PRO A 45 -3.27 -8.69 1.41
C PRO A 45 -3.94 -8.69 0.04
N ASN A 46 -4.08 -7.53 -0.61
CA ASN A 46 -4.68 -7.46 -1.95
C ASN A 46 -3.84 -8.24 -2.98
N VAL A 47 -2.52 -8.04 -2.96
CA VAL A 47 -1.56 -8.71 -3.83
C VAL A 47 -1.57 -10.22 -3.62
N ALA A 48 -1.46 -10.67 -2.37
CA ALA A 48 -1.45 -12.09 -2.02
C ALA A 48 -2.75 -12.80 -2.43
N MET A 49 -3.90 -12.20 -2.11
CA MET A 49 -5.21 -12.77 -2.42
C MET A 49 -5.47 -12.82 -3.92
N ARG A 50 -5.04 -11.81 -4.68
CA ARG A 50 -5.20 -11.83 -6.15
C ARG A 50 -4.28 -12.84 -6.83
N HIS A 51 -3.05 -12.98 -6.37
CA HIS A 51 -2.14 -14.02 -6.87
C HIS A 51 -2.72 -15.42 -6.61
N GLY A 52 -3.22 -15.66 -5.40
CA GLY A 52 -3.90 -16.90 -5.03
C GLY A 52 -5.34 -17.04 -5.55
N LYS A 53 -5.78 -16.19 -6.49
CA LYS A 53 -7.09 -16.24 -7.16
C LYS A 53 -8.29 -16.22 -6.21
N GLY A 54 -8.16 -15.53 -5.08
CA GLY A 54 -9.16 -15.45 -4.03
C GLY A 54 -9.33 -16.71 -3.19
N LYS A 55 -8.49 -17.74 -3.40
CA LYS A 55 -8.60 -19.04 -2.73
C LYS A 55 -7.51 -19.28 -1.69
N THR A 56 -6.37 -18.64 -1.85
CA THR A 56 -5.21 -18.78 -0.99
C THR A 56 -4.58 -17.41 -0.81
N PHE A 57 -4.11 -17.11 0.40
CA PHE A 57 -3.25 -15.97 0.64
C PHE A 57 -1.84 -16.37 0.22
N SER A 58 -1.41 -15.93 -0.97
CA SER A 58 -0.13 -16.35 -1.52
C SER A 58 1.00 -15.39 -1.15
N CYS A 59 1.84 -15.79 -0.20
CA CYS A 59 3.00 -15.02 0.27
C CYS A 59 4.00 -14.76 -0.86
N ALA A 60 4.22 -15.74 -1.73
CA ALA A 60 5.07 -15.60 -2.92
C ALA A 60 4.59 -14.47 -3.85
N GLY A 61 3.28 -14.22 -3.92
CA GLY A 61 2.73 -13.11 -4.70
C GLY A 61 3.23 -11.75 -4.21
N ILE A 62 3.40 -11.58 -2.89
CA ILE A 62 3.95 -10.35 -2.30
C ILE A 62 5.42 -10.20 -2.71
N ASP A 63 6.21 -11.27 -2.53
CA ASP A 63 7.64 -11.30 -2.90
C ASP A 63 7.87 -11.01 -4.39
N PHE A 64 7.05 -11.56 -5.30
CA PHE A 64 7.14 -11.27 -6.73
C PHE A 64 6.88 -9.79 -7.05
N ALA A 65 5.85 -9.19 -6.44
CA ALA A 65 5.55 -7.77 -6.63
C ALA A 65 6.67 -6.88 -6.07
N VAL A 66 7.20 -7.22 -4.89
CA VAL A 66 8.36 -6.53 -4.28
C VAL A 66 9.57 -6.56 -5.20
N LYS A 67 9.97 -7.76 -5.65
CA LYS A 67 11.13 -7.96 -6.51
C LYS A 67 11.00 -7.24 -7.85
N TYR A 68 9.78 -7.20 -8.41
CA TYR A 68 9.51 -6.46 -9.65
C TYR A 68 9.92 -4.99 -9.52
N PHE A 69 9.40 -4.27 -8.51
CA PHE A 69 9.69 -2.85 -8.36
C PHE A 69 11.12 -2.57 -7.87
N GLN A 70 11.68 -3.44 -7.03
CA GLN A 70 13.08 -3.34 -6.62
C GLN A 70 14.05 -3.51 -7.81
N ALA A 71 13.75 -4.43 -8.75
CA ALA A 71 14.55 -4.63 -9.95
C ALA A 71 14.53 -3.40 -10.90
N LEU A 72 13.47 -2.60 -10.85
CA LEU A 72 13.38 -1.30 -11.54
C LEU A 72 14.07 -0.17 -10.75
N GLY A 73 14.64 -0.47 -9.59
CA GLY A 73 15.36 0.47 -8.74
C GLY A 73 14.48 1.28 -7.78
N HIS A 74 13.18 1.01 -7.69
CA HIS A 74 12.29 1.72 -6.78
C HIS A 74 12.53 1.32 -5.31
N ARG A 75 12.17 2.23 -4.40
CA ARG A 75 12.01 1.90 -2.98
C ARG A 75 10.68 1.18 -2.81
N VAL A 76 10.67 0.09 -2.08
CA VAL A 76 9.47 -0.72 -1.90
C VAL A 76 9.28 -1.03 -0.43
N VAL A 77 8.06 -0.81 0.06
CA VAL A 77 7.56 -1.33 1.33
C VAL A 77 6.20 -1.96 1.09
N ALA A 78 5.83 -2.93 1.90
CA ALA A 78 4.53 -3.59 1.85
C ALA A 78 3.90 -3.54 3.25
N PHE A 79 2.61 -3.28 3.36
CA PHE A 79 1.91 -3.32 4.66
C PHE A 79 1.06 -4.60 4.76
N ILE A 80 1.07 -5.21 5.95
CA ILE A 80 0.30 -6.42 6.24
C ILE A 80 -0.20 -6.37 7.69
N PRO A 81 -1.44 -6.78 7.99
CA PRO A 81 -1.88 -6.90 9.37
C PRO A 81 -1.10 -7.98 10.13
N ASP A 82 -0.69 -7.66 11.36
CA ASP A 82 0.13 -8.51 12.22
C ASP A 82 -0.49 -9.89 12.51
N TYR A 83 -1.82 -10.04 12.51
CA TYR A 83 -2.48 -11.34 12.67
C TYR A 83 -2.15 -12.32 11.53
N MET A 84 -1.73 -11.83 10.36
CA MET A 84 -1.25 -12.66 9.26
C MET A 84 0.11 -13.30 9.56
N LEU A 85 0.83 -12.81 10.57
CA LEU A 85 2.12 -13.35 11.01
C LEU A 85 1.98 -14.34 12.17
N GLN A 86 0.76 -14.57 12.67
CA GLN A 86 0.52 -15.50 13.76
C GLN A 86 0.77 -16.95 13.35
N SER A 87 1.38 -17.72 14.25
CA SER A 87 1.57 -19.16 14.08
C SER A 87 0.23 -19.89 14.00
N ASP A 88 0.26 -21.10 13.42
CA ASP A 88 -0.92 -21.96 13.33
C ASP A 88 -1.46 -22.34 14.72
N GLU A 89 -0.59 -22.45 15.73
CA GLU A 89 -0.99 -22.68 17.13
C GLU A 89 -1.81 -21.52 17.69
N ILE A 90 -1.37 -20.28 17.49
CA ILE A 90 -2.09 -19.08 17.95
C ILE A 90 -3.43 -18.94 17.20
N ARG A 91 -3.45 -19.28 15.91
CA ARG A 91 -4.68 -19.28 15.10
C ARG A 91 -5.68 -20.31 15.61
N ALA A 92 -5.23 -21.54 15.85
CA ALA A 92 -6.08 -22.61 16.39
C ALA A 92 -6.69 -22.22 17.74
N GLN A 93 -5.91 -21.60 18.63
CA GLN A 93 -6.41 -21.09 19.91
C GLN A 93 -7.49 -20.01 19.71
N ARG A 94 -7.30 -19.08 18.78
CA ARG A 94 -8.29 -18.03 18.47
C ARG A 94 -9.56 -18.58 17.83
N GLU A 95 -9.45 -19.64 17.03
CA GLU A 95 -10.60 -20.35 16.47
C GLU A 95 -11.42 -21.02 17.58
N GLU A 96 -10.78 -21.62 18.58
CA GLU A 96 -11.45 -22.15 19.78
C GLU A 96 -12.17 -21.05 20.59
N GLU A 97 -11.64 -19.82 20.59
CA GLU A 97 -12.24 -18.63 21.18
C GLU A 97 -13.37 -18.01 20.31
N GLY A 98 -13.68 -18.61 19.17
CA GLY A 98 -14.77 -18.19 18.27
C GLY A 98 -14.38 -17.12 17.25
N ILE A 99 -13.09 -16.78 17.14
CA ILE A 99 -12.57 -15.86 16.11
C ILE A 99 -12.21 -16.69 14.88
N VAL A 100 -13.13 -16.75 13.91
CA VAL A 100 -12.94 -17.53 12.69
C VAL A 100 -12.25 -16.68 11.62
N PHE A 101 -11.02 -17.06 11.25
CA PHE A 101 -10.40 -16.61 10.01
C PHE A 101 -10.89 -17.51 8.88
N THR A 102 -11.34 -16.93 7.77
CA THR A 102 -11.65 -17.76 6.59
C THR A 102 -10.35 -18.40 6.09
N ALA A 103 -10.33 -19.72 5.88
CA ALA A 103 -9.13 -20.46 5.44
C ALA A 103 -8.42 -19.84 4.22
N ALA A 104 -9.17 -19.18 3.33
CA ALA A 104 -8.61 -18.47 2.17
C ALA A 104 -7.68 -17.30 2.54
N LYS A 105 -7.75 -16.80 3.77
CA LYS A 105 -6.94 -15.69 4.29
C LYS A 105 -5.74 -16.16 5.13
N ILE A 106 -5.57 -17.47 5.34
CA ILE A 106 -4.41 -18.01 6.03
C ILE A 106 -3.22 -17.99 5.04
N PRO A 107 -2.11 -17.30 5.38
CA PRO A 107 -0.90 -17.27 4.55
C PRO A 107 -0.31 -18.65 4.32
N ASP A 108 0.08 -18.94 3.07
CA ASP A 108 0.63 -20.24 2.68
C ASP A 108 2.10 -20.44 3.08
N ASP A 109 2.82 -19.36 3.39
CA ASP A 109 4.21 -19.37 3.86
C ASP A 109 4.47 -18.21 4.85
N VAL A 110 4.16 -18.43 6.13
CA VAL A 110 4.40 -17.43 7.19
C VAL A 110 5.90 -17.15 7.36
N ALA A 111 6.76 -18.17 7.20
CA ALA A 111 8.21 -18.01 7.33
C ALA A 111 8.78 -17.05 6.27
N LEU A 112 8.21 -17.02 5.05
CA LEU A 112 8.55 -16.00 4.05
C LEU A 112 8.17 -14.60 4.53
N LEU A 113 6.97 -14.42 5.08
CA LEU A 113 6.55 -13.12 5.60
C LEU A 113 7.47 -12.64 6.73
N GLU A 114 7.82 -13.52 7.67
CA GLU A 114 8.76 -13.20 8.76
C GLU A 114 10.14 -12.76 8.24
N ARG A 115 10.67 -13.43 7.21
CA ARG A 115 11.92 -13.00 6.55
C ARG A 115 11.77 -11.61 5.93
N MET A 116 10.67 -11.35 5.23
CA MET A 116 10.41 -10.04 4.64
C MET A 116 10.25 -8.93 5.69
N VAL A 117 9.70 -9.26 6.88
CA VAL A 117 9.65 -8.35 8.03
C VAL A 117 11.06 -8.07 8.56
N HIS A 118 11.89 -9.10 8.71
CA HIS A 118 13.27 -8.95 9.16
C HIS A 118 14.13 -8.10 8.20
N GLU A 119 13.89 -8.22 6.90
CA GLU A 119 14.51 -7.41 5.84
C GLU A 119 14.00 -5.96 5.82
N GLY A 120 12.93 -5.65 6.56
CA GLY A 120 12.31 -4.32 6.61
C GLY A 120 11.48 -3.95 5.38
N VAL A 121 11.18 -4.92 4.50
CA VAL A 121 10.35 -4.68 3.30
C VAL A 121 8.86 -4.90 3.57
N LEU A 122 8.52 -5.76 4.53
CA LEU A 122 7.15 -6.02 4.95
C LEU A 122 6.92 -5.43 6.35
N ILE A 123 5.95 -4.52 6.49
CA ILE A 123 5.70 -3.75 7.70
C ILE A 123 4.39 -4.25 8.34
N PRO A 124 4.45 -4.83 9.55
CA PRO A 124 3.26 -5.24 10.28
C PRO A 124 2.44 -4.03 10.74
N THR A 125 1.13 -4.05 10.49
CA THR A 125 0.16 -3.10 11.01
C THR A 125 -0.64 -3.71 12.17
N PRO A 126 -1.09 -2.92 13.16
CA PRO A 126 -1.89 -3.44 14.26
C PRO A 126 -3.22 -4.05 13.78
N SER A 127 -3.56 -5.26 14.27
CA SER A 127 -4.80 -6.01 13.94
C SER A 127 -6.13 -5.24 14.08
N GLN A 128 -6.15 -4.16 14.86
CA GLN A 128 -7.38 -3.43 15.22
C GLN A 128 -7.69 -2.28 14.24
N ASP A 129 -6.76 -1.98 13.34
CA ASP A 129 -6.86 -0.88 12.40
C ASP A 129 -7.15 -1.37 10.97
N TYR A 130 -7.61 -0.46 10.13
CA TYR A 130 -7.72 -0.72 8.69
C TYR A 130 -6.33 -0.55 8.05
N ASP A 131 -5.73 -1.65 7.58
CA ASP A 131 -4.41 -1.68 6.95
C ASP A 131 -4.26 -0.69 5.78
N ASP A 132 -5.36 -0.48 5.04
CA ASP A 132 -5.46 0.50 3.95
C ASP A 132 -5.04 1.90 4.39
N SER A 133 -5.32 2.28 5.64
CA SER A 133 -5.05 3.62 6.16
C SER A 133 -3.55 3.87 6.29
N TYR A 134 -2.79 2.86 6.73
CA TYR A 134 -1.32 2.96 6.81
C TYR A 134 -0.69 3.07 5.43
N SER A 135 -1.15 2.26 4.47
CA SER A 135 -0.65 2.30 3.10
C SER A 135 -0.90 3.65 2.44
N ILE A 136 -2.13 4.17 2.53
CA ILE A 136 -2.52 5.46 1.96
C ILE A 136 -1.78 6.61 2.66
N GLN A 137 -1.68 6.58 3.99
CA GLN A 137 -1.03 7.65 4.74
C GLN A 137 0.47 7.70 4.47
N TYR A 138 1.15 6.56 4.50
CA TYR A 138 2.58 6.49 4.23
C TYR A 138 2.89 6.91 2.79
N ALA A 139 2.14 6.41 1.80
CA ALA A 139 2.31 6.86 0.42
C ALA A 139 2.03 8.37 0.26
N GLY A 140 0.98 8.90 0.89
CA GLY A 140 0.63 10.32 0.82
C GLY A 140 1.68 11.24 1.44
N LEU A 141 2.27 10.86 2.56
CA LEU A 141 3.32 11.65 3.25
C LEU A 141 4.66 11.64 2.49
N HIS A 142 4.94 10.57 1.74
CA HIS A 142 6.24 10.32 1.12
C HIS A 142 6.24 10.39 -0.41
N ASP A 143 5.22 11.03 -1.02
CA ASP A 143 5.08 11.13 -2.49
C ASP A 143 5.15 9.76 -3.19
N GLY A 144 4.54 8.76 -2.57
CA GLY A 144 4.58 7.36 -2.94
C GLY A 144 3.34 6.91 -3.72
N PHE A 145 3.45 5.72 -4.29
CA PHE A 145 2.43 5.08 -5.11
C PHE A 145 1.96 3.78 -4.48
N VAL A 146 0.65 3.56 -4.45
CA VAL A 146 0.05 2.38 -3.83
C VAL A 146 -0.24 1.31 -4.89
N VAL A 147 0.38 0.14 -4.77
CA VAL A 147 0.08 -1.03 -5.60
C VAL A 147 -1.09 -1.78 -4.98
N THR A 148 -2.25 -1.62 -5.57
CA THR A 148 -3.50 -2.24 -5.12
C THR A 148 -4.52 -2.22 -6.24
N ASN A 149 -5.42 -3.18 -6.24
CA ASN A 149 -6.64 -3.15 -7.05
C ASN A 149 -7.89 -2.85 -6.22
N ASP A 150 -7.74 -2.54 -4.93
CA ASP A 150 -8.85 -2.00 -4.13
C ASP A 150 -9.14 -0.55 -4.53
N LEU A 151 -10.41 -0.16 -4.47
CA LEU A 151 -10.84 1.21 -4.76
C LEU A 151 -10.95 2.06 -3.49
N PHE A 152 -10.67 1.50 -2.31
CA PHE A 152 -10.71 2.15 -1.00
C PHE A 152 -12.03 2.89 -0.75
N ARG A 153 -13.14 2.33 -1.24
CA ARG A 153 -14.45 2.99 -1.19
C ARG A 153 -14.88 3.25 0.25
N ASP A 154 -14.70 2.24 1.11
CA ASP A 154 -15.10 2.30 2.51
C ASP A 154 -14.23 3.29 3.29
N HIS A 155 -12.91 3.29 3.04
CA HIS A 155 -12.00 4.29 3.59
C HIS A 155 -12.51 5.71 3.28
N ILE A 156 -12.78 6.01 2.01
CA ILE A 156 -13.25 7.34 1.57
C ILE A 156 -14.62 7.69 2.15
N VAL A 157 -15.54 6.73 2.24
CA VAL A 157 -16.88 6.95 2.84
C VAL A 157 -16.75 7.32 4.31
N ASN A 158 -15.90 6.61 5.05
CA ASN A 158 -15.72 6.76 6.50
C ASN A 158 -14.83 7.95 6.89
N MET A 159 -14.12 8.58 5.94
CA MET A 159 -13.37 9.80 6.21
C MET A 159 -14.25 10.89 6.86
N VAL A 160 -13.77 11.44 7.96
CA VAL A 160 -14.38 12.58 8.65
C VAL A 160 -13.87 13.89 8.04
N GLY A 161 -14.77 14.86 7.88
CA GLY A 161 -14.44 16.21 7.41
C GLY A 161 -15.22 16.65 6.16
N PRO A 162 -14.84 17.78 5.57
CA PRO A 162 -15.58 18.42 4.49
C PRO A 162 -15.58 17.59 3.19
N ARG A 163 -16.56 17.83 2.32
CA ARG A 163 -16.72 17.09 1.05
C ARG A 163 -15.49 17.20 0.17
N GLU A 164 -14.87 18.37 0.18
CA GLU A 164 -13.65 18.73 -0.55
C GLU A 164 -12.50 17.78 -0.20
N ARG A 165 -12.36 17.42 1.09
CA ARG A 165 -11.37 16.43 1.55
C ARG A 165 -11.55 15.07 0.87
N LYS A 166 -12.79 14.59 0.78
CA LYS A 166 -13.12 13.33 0.11
C LYS A 166 -12.90 13.40 -1.40
N VAL A 167 -13.11 14.57 -2.01
CA VAL A 167 -12.86 14.79 -3.44
C VAL A 167 -11.36 14.77 -3.73
N ALA A 168 -10.56 15.48 -2.91
CA ALA A 168 -9.10 15.51 -3.00
C ALA A 168 -8.51 14.10 -2.81
N MET A 169 -8.93 13.35 -1.78
CA MET A 169 -8.47 11.97 -1.57
C MET A 169 -8.77 11.07 -2.77
N ARG A 170 -9.97 11.15 -3.35
CA ARG A 170 -10.30 10.38 -4.57
C ARG A 170 -9.42 10.76 -5.75
N ALA A 171 -9.09 12.05 -5.91
CA ALA A 171 -8.23 12.51 -6.98
C ALA A 171 -6.79 12.00 -6.79
N TRP A 172 -6.27 12.09 -5.57
CA TRP A 172 -4.95 11.59 -5.21
C TRP A 172 -4.84 10.09 -5.43
N LEU A 173 -5.80 9.29 -4.92
CA LEU A 173 -5.81 7.84 -5.11
C LEU A 173 -5.82 7.45 -6.59
N ARG A 174 -6.60 8.14 -7.44
CA ARG A 174 -6.60 7.86 -8.88
C ARG A 174 -5.24 8.12 -9.55
N ALA A 175 -4.49 9.09 -9.06
CA ALA A 175 -3.17 9.44 -9.59
C ALA A 175 -2.04 8.57 -9.02
N HIS A 176 -2.21 8.06 -7.80
CA HIS A 176 -1.16 7.34 -7.06
C HIS A 176 -1.39 5.83 -6.96
N GLN A 177 -2.52 5.32 -7.45
CA GLN A 177 -2.82 3.89 -7.50
C GLN A 177 -2.21 3.23 -8.73
N ILE A 178 -1.43 2.17 -8.49
CA ILE A 178 -0.93 1.26 -9.52
C ILE A 178 -1.78 -0.01 -9.48
N SER A 179 -2.78 -0.08 -10.37
CA SER A 179 -3.51 -1.33 -10.60
C SER A 179 -2.62 -2.35 -11.32
N TYR A 180 -2.95 -3.63 -11.20
CA TYR A 180 -2.11 -4.72 -11.71
C TYR A 180 -2.93 -5.98 -12.02
N SER A 181 -2.29 -6.92 -12.70
CA SER A 181 -2.81 -8.27 -12.95
C SER A 181 -1.70 -9.31 -12.78
N TRP A 182 -2.10 -10.58 -12.84
CA TRP A 182 -1.20 -11.73 -12.74
C TRP A 182 -1.29 -12.59 -14.00
N VAL A 183 -0.14 -12.89 -14.59
CA VAL A 183 -0.02 -13.93 -15.64
C VAL A 183 0.76 -15.09 -15.05
N ARG A 184 0.04 -16.06 -14.46
CA ARG A 184 0.64 -17.09 -13.60
C ARG A 184 1.38 -16.41 -12.43
N ASN A 185 2.69 -16.58 -12.35
CA ASN A 185 3.55 -15.99 -11.31
C ASN A 185 4.23 -14.69 -11.78
N GLU A 186 3.85 -14.16 -12.94
CA GLU A 186 4.37 -12.90 -13.46
C GLU A 186 3.49 -11.74 -12.99
N PHE A 187 4.08 -10.84 -12.20
CA PHE A 187 3.44 -9.61 -11.76
C PHE A 187 3.40 -8.62 -12.93
N MET A 188 2.21 -8.15 -13.29
CA MET A 188 2.02 -7.24 -14.41
C MET A 188 1.31 -5.98 -13.94
N PRO A 189 2.03 -4.88 -13.65
CA PRO A 189 1.37 -3.60 -13.38
C PRO A 189 0.62 -3.11 -14.62
N ASN A 190 -0.36 -2.24 -14.42
CA ASN A 190 -1.15 -1.67 -15.51
C ASN A 190 -0.23 -1.00 -16.54
N PRO A 191 -0.20 -1.49 -17.80
CA PRO A 191 0.74 -0.97 -18.81
C PRO A 191 0.45 0.48 -19.21
N ASN A 192 -0.72 1.01 -18.86
CA ASN A 192 -1.11 2.40 -19.09
C ASN A 192 -0.85 3.31 -17.88
N PHE A 193 -0.42 2.77 -16.75
CA PHE A 193 -0.05 3.59 -15.60
C PHE A 193 1.19 4.43 -15.94
N ARG A 194 1.17 5.70 -15.58
CA ARG A 194 2.30 6.62 -15.70
C ARG A 194 2.45 7.33 -14.37
N PHE A 195 3.67 7.41 -13.87
CA PHE A 195 3.95 8.30 -12.75
C PHE A 195 3.59 9.73 -13.17
N PRO A 196 2.79 10.46 -12.37
CA PRO A 196 2.61 11.88 -12.57
C PRO A 196 3.98 12.57 -12.65
N ASP A 197 4.15 13.45 -13.62
CA ASP A 197 5.36 14.26 -13.72
C ASP A 197 5.51 15.04 -12.41
N ALA A 198 6.71 15.00 -11.82
CA ALA A 198 7.04 15.84 -10.66
C ALA A 198 7.12 17.29 -11.15
N ALA A 199 5.97 17.96 -11.28
CA ALA A 199 5.78 19.36 -11.66
C ALA A 199 6.73 19.87 -12.78
N GLY A 200 6.23 19.89 -14.03
CA GLY A 200 6.67 20.87 -15.04
C GLY A 200 7.71 20.42 -16.08
N ALA A 201 7.34 19.53 -17.00
CA ALA A 201 8.09 19.32 -18.24
C ALA A 201 7.18 19.27 -19.48
N PHE A 202 6.64 20.43 -19.87
CA PHE A 202 6.38 20.80 -21.27
C PHE A 202 6.65 22.30 -21.46
#